data_AF-A0A1F6BSH5-F1
#
_entry.id   AF-A0A1F6BSH5-F1
#
_cell.length_a   1.000
_cell.length_b   1.000
_cell.length_c   1.000
_cell.angle_alpha   90.00
_cell.angle_beta   90.00
_cell.angle_gamma   90.00
#
_symmetry.space_group_name_H-M   'P 1'
#
loop_
_entity.id
_entity.type
_entity.pdbx_description
1 polymer ?
#
loop_
_entity_poly.entity_id
_entity_poly.type
_entity_poly.pdbx_seq_one_letter_code
_entity_poly.pdbx_strand_id
1 'polypeptide(L)'
;MPLCGFNPKMLDGLTKFSQGLYEQALKRSKEDCVPIERAFEIEIEEMNIFLTRLDETYYAELRPKNDVAMAMDKLVAWCAFEAKEK
;
A
#
# COMPACT_ATOMS: atom_id res chain seq x y z
N MET A 1 5.24 22.58 5.47
CA MET A 1 6.49 22.30 4.73
C MET A 1 6.13 21.47 3.51
N PRO A 2 6.57 21.82 2.30
CA PRO A 2 6.47 20.87 1.19
C PRO A 2 7.26 19.62 1.60
N LEU A 3 6.65 18.44 1.45
CA LEU A 3 7.31 17.17 1.71
C LEU A 3 8.43 16.99 0.68
N CYS A 4 9.65 17.39 1.05
CA CYS A 4 10.86 17.20 0.25
C CYS A 4 11.03 15.71 -0.08
N GLY A 5 11.16 15.37 -1.37
CA GLY A 5 11.46 13.99 -1.83
C GLY A 5 10.32 13.24 -2.52
N PHE A 6 9.08 13.73 -2.46
CA PHE A 6 7.96 13.11 -3.16
C PHE A 6 7.76 13.70 -4.55
N ASN A 7 7.71 12.84 -5.56
CA ASN A 7 7.30 13.25 -6.90
C ASN A 7 5.76 13.39 -6.98
N PRO A 8 5.20 14.06 -8.01
CA PRO A 8 3.77 14.29 -8.12
C PRO A 8 2.90 13.03 -8.09
N LYS A 9 3.37 11.91 -8.66
CA LYS A 9 2.62 10.64 -8.64
C LYS A 9 2.52 10.08 -7.22
N MET A 10 3.57 10.24 -6.42
CA MET A 10 3.54 9.83 -5.01
C MET A 10 2.55 10.66 -4.21
N LEU A 11 2.48 11.98 -4.44
CA LEU A 11 1.52 12.85 -3.75
C LEU A 11 0.06 12.52 -4.10
N ASP A 12 -0.22 12.25 -5.38
CA ASP A 12 -1.55 11.78 -5.82
C ASP A 12 -1.90 10.43 -5.19
N GLY A 13 -0.94 9.49 -5.20
CA GLY A 13 -1.09 8.19 -4.56
C GLY A 13 -1.36 8.29 -3.05
N LEU A 14 -0.58 9.11 -2.34
CA LEU A 14 -0.76 9.34 -0.89
C LEU A 14 -2.12 9.95 -0.57
N THR A 15 -2.63 10.85 -1.42
CA THR A 15 -3.95 11.46 -1.22
C THR A 15 -5.05 10.40 -1.27
N LYS A 16 -5.06 9.57 -2.33
CA LYS A 16 -6.04 8.49 -2.50
C LYS A 16 -5.90 7.41 -1.43
N PHE A 17 -4.67 7.03 -1.12
CA PHE A 17 -4.37 6.05 -0.08
C PHE A 17 -4.88 6.53 1.29
N SER A 18 -4.61 7.78 1.66
CA SER A 18 -5.06 8.35 2.94
C SER A 18 -6.59 8.33 3.07
N GLN A 19 -7.32 8.62 1.98
CA GLN A 19 -8.78 8.53 1.96
C GLN A 19 -9.25 7.10 2.24
N GLY A 20 -8.75 6.11 1.47
CA GLY A 20 -9.10 4.71 1.66
C GLY A 20 -8.72 4.17 3.03
N LEU A 21 -7.58 4.62 3.58
CA LEU A 21 -7.12 4.24 4.92
C LEU A 21 -8.11 4.65 6.01
N TYR A 22 -8.60 5.89 5.98
CA TYR A 22 -9.61 6.36 6.93
C TYR A 22 -10.97 5.70 6.71
N GLU A 23 -11.39 5.49 5.46
CA GLU A 23 -12.63 4.77 5.14
C GLU A 23 -12.61 3.36 5.70
N GLN A 24 -11.50 2.64 5.54
CA GLN A 24 -11.31 1.30 6.05
C GLN A 24 -11.20 1.27 7.58
N ALA A 25 -10.47 2.21 8.20
CA ALA A 25 -10.40 2.33 9.65
C ALA A 25 -11.79 2.62 10.27
N LEU A 26 -12.60 3.48 9.63
CA LEU A 26 -13.99 3.75 10.05
C LEU A 26 -14.87 2.51 9.92
N LYS A 27 -14.71 1.72 8.85
CA LYS A 27 -15.42 0.46 8.67
C LYS A 27 -15.04 -0.52 9.79
N ARG A 28 -13.75 -0.76 10.00
CA ARG A 28 -13.25 -1.68 11.04
C ARG A 28 -13.67 -1.26 12.45
N SER A 29 -13.60 0.03 12.77
CA SER A 29 -14.05 0.55 14.07
C SER A 29 -15.50 0.14 14.38
N LYS A 30 -16.38 0.14 13.36
CA LYS A 30 -17.77 -0.29 13.49
C LYS A 30 -17.93 -1.80 13.57
N GLU A 31 -17.21 -2.55 12.73
CA GLU A 31 -17.34 -4.01 12.64
C GLU A 31 -16.74 -4.73 13.85
N ASP A 32 -15.59 -4.26 14.33
CA ASP A 32 -14.81 -4.88 15.40
C ASP A 32 -15.08 -4.22 16.78
N CYS A 33 -15.93 -3.19 16.84
CA CYS A 33 -16.24 -2.42 18.05
C CYS A 33 -15.01 -1.85 18.78
N VAL A 34 -13.99 -1.41 18.02
CA VAL A 34 -12.77 -0.78 18.55
C VAL A 34 -12.76 0.73 18.30
N PRO A 35 -12.04 1.53 19.13
CA PRO A 35 -11.82 2.94 18.85
C PRO A 35 -11.18 3.16 17.48
N ILE A 36 -11.50 4.27 16.80
CA ILE A 36 -11.01 4.57 15.45
C ILE A 36 -9.48 4.67 15.42
N GLU A 37 -8.86 5.17 16.49
CA GLU A 37 -7.41 5.26 16.64
C GLU A 37 -6.79 3.87 16.55
N ARG A 38 -7.38 2.89 17.24
CA ARG A 38 -6.90 1.51 17.21
C ARG A 38 -7.13 0.86 15.85
N ALA A 39 -8.28 1.09 15.23
CA ALA A 39 -8.54 0.62 13.88
C ALA A 39 -7.53 1.20 12.88
N PHE A 40 -7.21 2.49 12.99
CA PHE A 40 -6.22 3.15 12.15
C PHE A 40 -4.81 2.58 12.34
N GLU A 41 -4.38 2.33 13.58
CA GLU A 41 -3.11 1.65 13.86
C GLU A 41 -3.01 0.29 13.17
N ILE A 42 -4.08 -0.51 13.24
CA ILE A 42 -4.15 -1.82 12.57
C ILE A 42 -3.99 -1.66 11.05
N GLU A 43 -4.66 -0.69 10.43
CA GLU A 43 -4.51 -0.46 8.99
C GLU A 43 -3.10 -0.01 8.59
N ILE A 44 -2.42 0.77 9.45
CA ILE A 44 -1.00 1.13 9.25
C ILE A 44 -0.09 -0.11 9.38
N GLU A 45 -0.35 -1.00 10.34
CA GLU A 45 0.37 -2.27 10.47
C GLU A 45 0.20 -3.14 9.22
N GLU A 46 -1.03 -3.28 8.72
CA GLU A 46 -1.32 -3.99 7.47
C GLU A 46 -0.61 -3.36 6.25
N MET A 47 -0.56 -2.03 6.18
CA MET A 47 0.18 -1.31 5.14
C MET A 47 1.68 -1.64 5.20
N ASN A 48 2.29 -1.67 6.39
CA ASN A 48 3.71 -2.02 6.52
C ASN A 48 4.01 -3.44 6.05
N ILE A 49 3.11 -4.38 6.33
CA ILE A 49 3.21 -5.76 5.82
C ILE A 49 3.13 -5.76 4.29
N PHE A 50 2.19 -5.01 3.70
CA PHE A 50 2.09 -4.89 2.26
C PHE A 50 3.35 -4.31 1.62
N LEU A 51 3.89 -3.22 2.17
CA LEU A 51 5.13 -2.60 1.68
C LEU A 51 6.33 -3.55 1.75
N THR A 52 6.40 -4.35 2.82
CA THR A 52 7.43 -5.39 2.96
C THR A 52 7.30 -6.44 1.86
N ARG A 53 6.08 -6.97 1.63
CA ARG A 53 5.82 -7.93 0.55
C ARG A 53 6.10 -7.34 -0.84
N LEU A 54 5.80 -6.05 -1.05
CA LEU A 54 6.06 -5.36 -2.30
C LEU A 54 7.57 -5.32 -2.60
N ASP A 55 8.40 -4.97 -1.61
CA ASP A 55 9.85 -4.92 -1.76
C ASP A 55 10.46 -6.31 -1.99
N GLU A 56 10.02 -7.30 -1.21
CA GLU A 56 10.41 -8.71 -1.38
C GLU A 56 10.04 -9.24 -2.76
N THR A 57 8.81 -9.01 -3.21
CA THR A 57 8.34 -9.43 -4.54
C THR A 57 9.22 -8.81 -5.63
N TYR A 58 9.56 -7.52 -5.50
CA TYR A 58 10.44 -6.87 -6.46
C TYR A 58 11.84 -7.50 -6.47
N TYR A 59 12.53 -7.57 -5.33
CA TYR A 59 13.94 -7.97 -5.28
C TYR A 59 14.18 -9.47 -5.34
N ALA A 60 13.31 -10.29 -4.73
CA ALA A 60 13.48 -11.73 -4.68
C ALA A 60 12.89 -12.43 -5.92
N GLU A 61 11.78 -11.93 -6.45
CA GLU A 61 11.02 -12.66 -7.46
C GLU A 61 11.13 -12.07 -8.87
N LEU A 62 10.95 -10.75 -8.99
CA LEU A 62 10.80 -10.08 -10.29
C LEU A 62 12.13 -9.59 -10.85
N ARG A 63 12.89 -8.79 -10.09
CA ARG A 63 14.12 -8.15 -10.55
C ARG A 63 15.23 -9.12 -10.98
N PRO A 64 15.43 -10.30 -10.35
CA PRO A 64 16.45 -11.25 -10.79
C PRO A 64 16.14 -11.91 -12.14
N LYS A 65 14.86 -11.95 -12.53
CA LYS A 65 14.38 -12.66 -13.72
C LYS A 65 14.03 -11.73 -14.89
N ASN A 66 14.02 -10.42 -14.66
CA ASN A 66 13.56 -9.42 -15.62
C ASN A 66 14.48 -8.19 -15.56
N ASP A 67 14.54 -7.42 -16.65
CA ASP A 67 15.10 -6.07 -16.58
C ASP A 67 14.24 -5.15 -15.69
N VAL A 68 14.73 -3.95 -15.40
CA VAL A 68 14.07 -3.00 -14.49
C VAL A 68 12.67 -2.62 -14.99
N ALA A 69 12.51 -2.33 -16.29
CA ALA A 69 11.24 -1.88 -16.83
C ALA A 69 10.19 -2.99 -16.73
N MET A 70 10.54 -4.20 -17.16
CA MET A 70 9.65 -5.36 -17.10
C MET A 70 9.36 -5.81 -15.66
N ALA A 71 10.32 -5.70 -14.74
CA ALA A 71 10.09 -5.97 -13.32
C ALA A 71 9.09 -4.99 -12.71
N MET A 72 9.21 -3.69 -13.03
CA MET A 72 8.28 -2.66 -12.56
C MET A 72 6.87 -2.86 -13.11
N ASP A 73 6.72 -3.16 -14.40
CA ASP A 73 5.40 -3.42 -15.01
C ASP A 73 4.72 -4.63 -14.35
N LYS A 74 5.48 -5.69 -14.10
CA LYS A 74 4.98 -6.89 -13.39
C LYS A 74 4.63 -6.59 -11.93
N LEU A 75 5.40 -5.75 -11.24
CA LEU A 75 5.11 -5.36 -9.86
C LEU A 75 3.79 -4.56 -9.77
N VAL A 76 3.55 -3.65 -10.71
CA VAL A 76 2.29 -2.90 -10.79
C VAL A 76 1.11 -3.84 -11.03
N ALA A 77 1.26 -4.82 -11.93
CA ALA A 77 0.24 -5.83 -12.19
C ALA A 77 -0.04 -6.70 -10.95
N TRP A 78 1.00 -7.09 -10.21
CA TRP A 78 0.89 -7.83 -8.95
C TRP A 78 0.13 -7.02 -7.89
N CYS A 79 0.47 -5.74 -7.69
CA CYS A 79 -0.25 -4.85 -6.76
C CYS A 79 -1.74 -4.76 -7.11
N ALA A 80 -2.07 -4.65 -8.40
CA ALA A 80 -3.45 -4.59 -8.86
C ALA A 80 -4.22 -5.92 -8.70
N PHE A 81 -3.53 -7.05 -8.61
CA PHE A 81 -4.13 -8.36 -8.34
C PHE A 81 -4.40 -8.53 -6.85
N GLU A 82 -3.44 -8.25 -5.96
CA GLU A 82 -3.63 -8.33 -4.50
C GLU A 82 -4.76 -7.39 -4.02
N ALA A 83 -4.96 -6.25 -4.69
CA ALA A 83 -6.07 -5.34 -4.41
C ALA A 83 -7.48 -5.91 -4.73
N LYS A 84 -7.58 -7.01 -5.49
CA LYS A 84 -8.86 -7.66 -5.84
C LYS A 84 -9.20 -8.86 -4.98
N GLU A 85 -8.22 -9.39 -4.23
CA GLU A 85 -8.39 -10.58 -3.38
C GLU A 85 -8.72 -10.23 -1.92
N LYS A 86 -8.73 -8.93 -1.57
CA LYS A 86 -9.28 -8.37 -0.31
C LYS A 86 -10.69 -7.84 -0.52
#